data_AF-A7ML31-F1
#
_entry.id   AF-A7ML31-F1
#
_cell.length_a   1.000
_cell.length_b   1.000
_cell.length_c   1.000
_cell.angle_alpha   90.00
_cell.angle_beta   90.00
_cell.angle_gamma   90.00
#
_symmetry.space_group_name_H-M   'P 1'
#
loop_
_entity.id
_entity.type
_entity.pdbx_description
1 polymer ?
#
loop_
_entity_poly.entity_id
_entity_poly.type
_entity_poly.pdbx_seq_one_letter_code
_entity_poly.pdbx_strand_id
1 'polypeptide(L)'
;MVAGIFGEVVNRRVKENLVGLQEKLVNNKHTLRRLNMLNKDSKYSLSDIISYMKITDSRNDDFCLYGELDERLNANGSYYIADYPDVDDNDKEIYPEIVTNKKLHYLYSGEQFADAIASVVEKKPSATLDDFVKALNFYSENDNFLDF
;
A
#
# COMPACT_ATOMS: atom_id res chain seq x y z
N MET A 1 -20.84 3.32 -58.42
CA MET A 1 -21.16 4.09 -57.20
C MET A 1 -20.95 3.19 -55.99
N VAL A 2 -19.70 2.95 -55.55
CA VAL A 2 -19.43 2.08 -54.35
C VAL A 2 -18.20 2.51 -53.52
N ALA A 3 -17.53 3.61 -53.87
CA ALA A 3 -16.30 4.04 -53.18
C ALA A 3 -16.52 4.83 -51.88
N GLY A 4 -17.72 5.36 -51.64
CA GLY A 4 -18.00 6.24 -50.50
C GLY A 4 -18.34 5.53 -49.18
N ILE A 5 -18.81 4.28 -49.22
CA ILE A 5 -19.32 3.58 -48.03
C ILE A 5 -18.18 2.98 -47.20
N PHE A 6 -17.13 2.49 -47.85
CA PHE A 6 -16.00 1.85 -47.15
C PHE A 6 -15.20 2.83 -46.29
N GLY A 7 -14.95 4.04 -46.78
CA GLY A 7 -14.20 5.07 -46.05
C GLY A 7 -14.93 5.57 -44.79
N GLU A 8 -16.25 5.76 -44.86
CA GLU A 8 -17.04 6.16 -43.70
C GLU A 8 -17.14 5.07 -42.63
N VAL A 9 -17.31 3.81 -43.02
CA VAL A 9 -17.43 2.69 -42.08
C VAL A 9 -16.12 2.46 -41.32
N VAL A 10 -14.98 2.54 -42.01
CA VAL A 10 -13.66 2.44 -41.36
C VAL A 10 -13.44 3.61 -40.39
N ASN A 11 -13.83 4.83 -40.76
CA ASN A 11 -13.65 6.00 -39.90
C ASN A 11 -14.57 5.95 -38.66
N ARG A 12 -15.81 5.46 -38.79
CA ARG A 12 -16.70 5.21 -37.64
C ARG A 12 -16.14 4.14 -36.70
N ARG A 13 -15.68 3.01 -37.23
CA ARG A 13 -15.11 1.92 -36.41
C ARG A 13 -13.84 2.35 -35.67
N VAL A 14 -12.99 3.17 -36.28
CA VAL A 14 -11.81 3.75 -35.61
C VAL A 14 -12.22 4.70 -34.49
N LYS A 15 -13.21 5.56 -34.72
CA LYS A 15 -13.73 6.46 -33.67
C LYS A 15 -14.37 5.70 -32.50
N GLU A 16 -15.18 4.69 -32.77
CA GLU A 16 -15.80 3.85 -31.73
C GLU A 16 -14.74 3.13 -30.87
N ASN A 17 -13.68 2.61 -31.51
CA ASN A 17 -12.56 1.99 -30.79
C ASN A 17 -11.77 2.99 -29.93
N LEU A 18 -11.57 4.22 -30.42
CA LEU A 18 -10.89 5.27 -29.66
C LEU A 18 -11.72 5.74 -28.46
N VAL A 19 -13.04 5.88 -28.60
CA VAL A 19 -13.96 6.20 -27.50
C VAL A 19 -13.94 5.07 -26.46
N GLY A 20 -14.03 3.82 -26.90
CA GLY A 20 -13.94 2.67 -25.99
C GLY A 20 -12.58 2.53 -25.29
N LEU A 21 -11.48 2.93 -25.92
CA LEU A 21 -10.16 3.01 -25.27
C LEU A 21 -10.09 4.16 -24.26
N GLN A 22 -10.65 5.32 -24.60
CA GLN A 22 -10.70 6.49 -23.71
C GLN A 22 -11.56 6.22 -22.48
N GLU A 23 -12.74 5.61 -22.65
CA GLU A 23 -13.60 5.19 -21.54
C GLU A 23 -12.91 4.15 -20.67
N LYS A 24 -12.21 3.17 -21.27
CA LYS A 24 -11.39 2.21 -20.50
C LYS A 24 -10.26 2.90 -19.74
N LEU A 25 -9.57 3.88 -20.33
CA LEU A 25 -8.51 4.64 -19.67
C LEU A 25 -9.04 5.56 -18.56
N VAL A 26 -10.20 6.18 -18.74
CA VAL A 26 -10.87 7.02 -17.74
C VAL A 26 -11.42 6.16 -16.60
N ASN A 27 -12.04 5.02 -16.91
CA ASN A 27 -12.52 4.06 -15.91
C ASN A 27 -11.34 3.43 -15.15
N ASN A 28 -10.23 3.14 -15.84
CA ASN A 28 -9.01 2.67 -15.18
C ASN A 28 -8.42 3.79 -14.30
N LYS A 29 -8.33 5.04 -14.77
CA LYS A 29 -7.92 6.19 -13.93
C LYS A 29 -8.84 6.45 -12.74
N HIS A 30 -10.15 6.26 -12.86
CA HIS A 30 -11.10 6.37 -11.75
C HIS A 30 -11.04 5.18 -10.79
N THR A 31 -10.78 3.97 -11.30
CA THR A 31 -10.56 2.76 -10.50
C THR A 31 -9.20 2.84 -9.78
N LEU A 32 -8.18 3.41 -10.42
CA LEU A 32 -6.86 3.75 -9.86
C LEU A 32 -6.92 4.91 -8.87
N ARG A 33 -7.78 5.92 -9.08
CA ARG A 33 -8.06 6.96 -8.08
C ARG A 33 -8.87 6.45 -6.88
N ARG A 34 -9.50 5.28 -7.02
CA ARG A 34 -10.20 4.56 -5.94
C ARG A 34 -9.33 3.47 -5.29
N LEU A 35 -8.11 3.26 -5.79
CA LEU A 35 -7.09 2.43 -5.17
C LEU A 35 -6.42 3.23 -4.05
N ASN A 36 -6.84 2.91 -2.83
CA ASN A 36 -6.08 2.93 -1.59
C ASN A 36 -5.33 4.24 -1.28
N MET A 37 -6.03 5.31 -0.89
CA MET A 37 -5.39 6.17 0.13
C MET A 37 -5.64 5.52 1.48
N LEU A 38 -4.56 5.22 2.19
CA LEU A 38 -4.62 4.84 3.58
C LEU A 38 -4.95 6.10 4.41
N ASN A 39 -5.99 6.03 5.23
CA ASN A 39 -6.38 7.11 6.13
C ASN A 39 -5.81 6.83 7.52
N LYS A 40 -5.14 7.81 8.11
CA LYS A 40 -4.66 7.73 9.49
C LYS A 40 -5.82 7.47 10.45
N ASP A 41 -5.49 6.89 11.60
CA ASP A 41 -6.41 6.49 12.67
C ASP A 41 -7.43 5.42 12.25
N SER A 42 -7.12 4.65 11.20
CA SER A 42 -7.98 3.59 10.67
C SER A 42 -7.28 2.23 10.67
N LYS A 43 -8.07 1.15 10.68
CA LYS A 43 -7.59 -0.24 10.65
C LYS A 43 -7.77 -0.85 9.26
N TYR A 44 -6.74 -1.54 8.78
CA TYR A 44 -6.70 -2.20 7.48
C TYR A 44 -6.15 -3.61 7.59
N SER A 45 -6.45 -4.47 6.60
CA SER A 45 -5.78 -5.78 6.52
C SER A 45 -4.30 -5.59 6.18
N LEU A 46 -3.42 -6.48 6.65
CA LEU A 46 -2.00 -6.42 6.31
C LEU A 46 -1.77 -6.46 4.79
N SER A 47 -2.56 -7.28 4.10
CA SER A 47 -2.53 -7.39 2.64
C SER A 47 -2.81 -6.05 1.94
N ASP A 48 -3.77 -5.27 2.44
CA ASP A 48 -4.10 -3.96 1.85
C ASP A 48 -2.98 -2.94 2.09
N ILE A 49 -2.41 -2.93 3.30
CA ILE A 49 -1.29 -2.04 3.66
C ILE A 49 -0.06 -2.37 2.79
N ILE A 50 0.32 -3.65 2.68
CA ILE A 50 1.44 -4.07 1.82
C ILE A 50 1.15 -3.70 0.36
N SER A 51 -0.06 -3.96 -0.13
CA SER A 51 -0.43 -3.64 -1.52
C SER A 51 -0.32 -2.15 -1.82
N TYR A 52 -0.69 -1.30 -0.85
CA TYR A 52 -0.49 0.15 -0.94
C TYR A 52 1.01 0.51 -0.98
N MET A 53 1.79 -0.01 -0.03
CA MET A 53 3.21 0.33 0.15
C MET A 53 4.11 -0.16 -0.99
N LYS A 54 3.67 -1.17 -1.75
CA LYS A 54 4.38 -1.64 -2.96
C LYS A 54 4.38 -0.61 -4.11
N ILE A 55 3.49 0.38 -4.10
CA ILE A 55 3.39 1.38 -5.18
C ILE A 55 4.36 2.53 -4.87
N THR A 56 5.60 2.40 -5.34
CA THR A 56 6.75 3.22 -4.89
C THR A 56 6.59 4.72 -5.16
N ASP A 57 5.96 5.12 -6.27
CA ASP A 57 5.76 6.54 -6.62
C ASP A 57 4.64 7.22 -5.81
N SER A 58 3.85 6.44 -5.06
CA SER A 58 2.73 6.93 -4.25
C SER A 58 2.76 6.42 -2.81
N ARG A 59 3.83 5.74 -2.39
CA ARG A 59 3.95 5.28 -1.01
C ARG A 59 4.11 6.51 -0.12
N ASN A 60 3.24 6.62 0.86
CA ASN A 60 3.37 7.61 1.92
C ASN A 60 3.73 6.84 3.17
N ASP A 61 4.96 6.99 3.65
CA ASP A 61 5.49 6.38 4.87
C ASP A 61 5.38 7.32 6.08
N ASP A 62 4.56 8.37 5.97
CA ASP A 62 4.23 9.33 7.03
C ASP A 62 3.30 8.78 8.13
N PHE A 63 3.20 7.47 8.26
CA PHE A 63 2.43 6.78 9.30
C PHE A 63 3.26 5.68 9.96
N CYS A 64 2.89 5.30 11.17
CA CYS A 64 3.39 4.11 11.86
C CYS A 64 2.32 3.00 11.86
N LEU A 65 2.77 1.76 11.91
CA LEU A 65 1.93 0.57 12.02
C LEU A 65 1.74 0.19 13.49
N TYR A 66 0.49 -0.03 13.89
CA TYR A 66 0.12 -0.37 15.27
C TYR A 66 -0.74 -1.64 15.34
N GLY A 67 -0.47 -2.46 16.35
CA GLY A 67 -1.21 -3.70 16.66
C GLY A 67 -2.04 -3.60 17.92
N GLU A 68 -3.09 -4.41 18.02
CA GLU A 68 -3.80 -4.61 19.29
C GLU A 68 -2.98 -5.47 20.28
N LEU A 69 -1.96 -6.17 19.78
CA LEU A 69 -1.02 -6.99 20.53
C LEU A 69 0.41 -6.66 20.08
N ASP A 70 1.36 -6.78 21.00
CA ASP A 70 2.80 -6.72 20.73
C ASP A 70 3.28 -8.10 20.23
N GLU A 71 2.89 -8.43 18.99
CA GLU A 71 3.15 -9.73 18.40
C GLU A 71 3.59 -9.63 16.94
N ARG A 72 4.12 -10.75 16.43
CA ARG A 72 4.46 -10.92 15.02
C ARG A 72 3.28 -10.59 14.10
N LEU A 73 3.57 -9.97 12.98
CA LEU A 73 2.60 -9.74 11.91
C LEU A 73 2.05 -11.07 11.39
N ASN A 74 0.75 -11.09 11.08
CA ASN A 74 0.02 -12.23 10.57
C ASN A 74 -0.60 -11.88 9.20
N ALA A 75 -0.54 -12.80 8.24
CA ALA A 75 -1.10 -12.62 6.90
C ALA A 75 -2.59 -12.24 6.91
N ASN A 76 -3.36 -12.79 7.86
CA ASN A 76 -4.78 -12.50 8.06
C ASN A 76 -5.02 -11.41 9.12
N GLY A 77 -3.95 -10.79 9.61
CA GLY A 77 -3.99 -9.74 10.63
C GLY A 77 -4.55 -8.42 10.08
N SER A 78 -5.07 -7.61 11.00
CA SER A 78 -5.51 -6.25 10.72
C SER A 78 -4.84 -5.29 11.68
N TYR A 79 -4.32 -4.20 11.15
CA TYR A 79 -3.44 -3.28 11.86
C TYR A 79 -3.93 -1.86 11.69
N TYR A 80 -3.74 -1.05 12.73
CA TYR A 80 -4.00 0.39 12.65
C TYR A 80 -2.81 1.09 12.04
N ILE A 81 -3.10 2.18 11.35
CA ILE A 81 -2.08 3.18 11.00
C ILE A 81 -2.42 4.49 11.71
N ALA A 82 -1.42 5.20 12.18
CA ALA A 82 -1.56 6.52 12.77
C ALA A 82 -0.27 7.32 12.57
N ASP A 83 -0.26 8.58 13.00
CA ASP A 83 0.95 9.40 12.98
C ASP A 83 2.11 8.78 13.78
N TYR A 84 3.32 9.26 13.53
CA TYR A 84 4.48 8.93 14.35
C TYR A 84 4.26 9.44 15.79
N PRO A 85 4.85 8.77 16.80
CA PRO A 85 4.97 9.37 18.12
C PRO A 85 5.76 10.69 18.02
N ASP A 86 5.27 11.73 18.69
CA ASP A 86 6.02 12.96 18.89
C ASP A 86 6.94 12.81 20.12
N VAL A 87 7.81 13.78 20.38
CA VAL A 87 8.71 13.78 21.53
C VAL A 87 8.54 15.08 22.31
N ASP A 88 8.31 14.97 23.62
CA ASP A 88 8.21 16.13 24.50
C ASP A 88 9.57 16.71 24.92
N ASP A 89 9.56 17.84 25.63
CA ASP A 89 10.78 18.51 26.10
C ASP A 89 11.66 17.66 27.06
N ASN A 90 11.17 16.51 27.52
CA ASN A 90 11.89 15.58 28.41
C ASN A 90 12.32 14.30 27.67
N ASP A 91 12.38 14.32 26.34
CA ASP A 91 12.69 13.17 25.48
C ASP A 91 11.69 12.00 25.65
N LYS A 92 10.46 12.27 26.08
CA LYS A 92 9.44 11.24 26.24
C LYS A 92 8.53 11.19 25.02
N GLU A 93 8.32 9.97 24.53
CA GLU A 93 7.38 9.70 23.43
C GLU A 93 5.93 10.06 23.79
N ILE A 94 5.30 10.84 22.93
CA ILE A 94 3.87 11.15 22.93
C ILE A 94 3.22 10.41 21.75
N TYR A 95 2.51 9.34 22.07
CA TYR A 95 1.79 8.57 21.06
C TYR A 95 0.49 9.25 20.60
N PRO A 96 0.05 9.00 19.35
CA PRO A 96 -1.23 9.49 18.85
C PRO A 96 -2.41 9.11 19.75
N GLU A 97 -3.46 9.94 19.75
CA GLU A 97 -4.61 9.75 20.64
C GLU A 97 -5.29 8.38 20.43
N ILE A 98 -5.40 7.91 19.18
CA ILE A 98 -5.98 6.59 18.91
C ILE A 98 -5.17 5.45 19.53
N VAL A 99 -3.83 5.57 19.53
CA VAL A 99 -2.91 4.56 20.05
C VAL A 99 -3.07 4.45 21.56
N THR A 100 -3.11 5.59 22.26
CA THR A 100 -3.29 5.63 23.71
C THR A 100 -4.70 5.20 24.12
N ASN A 101 -5.75 5.69 23.44
CA ASN A 101 -7.15 5.37 23.75
C ASN A 101 -7.47 3.87 23.55
N LYS A 102 -6.94 3.26 22.50
CA LYS A 102 -7.16 1.83 22.19
C LYS A 102 -6.10 0.90 22.79
N LYS A 103 -5.08 1.45 23.47
CA LYS A 103 -3.94 0.70 24.03
C LYS A 103 -3.21 -0.13 22.96
N LEU A 104 -2.94 0.49 21.81
CA LEU A 104 -2.24 -0.17 20.71
C LEU A 104 -0.73 -0.20 20.98
N HIS A 105 -0.09 -1.20 20.41
CA HIS A 105 1.36 -1.40 20.43
C HIS A 105 1.97 -0.90 19.13
N TYR A 106 3.07 -0.16 19.23
CA TYR A 106 3.87 0.22 18.08
C TYR A 106 4.57 -1.01 17.49
N LEU A 107 4.49 -1.19 16.18
CA LEU A 107 5.11 -2.33 15.50
C LEU A 107 6.19 -1.90 14.50
N TYR A 108 5.92 -0.87 13.69
CA TYR A 108 6.84 -0.37 12.68
C TYR A 108 6.70 1.13 12.48
N SER A 109 7.81 1.80 12.17
CA SER A 109 7.72 3.06 11.45
C SER A 109 7.30 2.78 10.01
N GLY A 110 6.66 3.77 9.37
CA GLY A 110 6.34 3.67 7.95
C GLY A 110 7.59 3.45 7.11
N GLU A 111 8.70 4.09 7.47
CA GLU A 111 10.00 3.96 6.80
C GLU A 111 10.56 2.53 6.90
N GLN A 112 10.66 1.97 8.11
CA GLN A 112 11.12 0.59 8.32
C GLN A 112 10.24 -0.42 7.56
N PHE A 113 8.91 -0.21 7.61
CA PHE A 113 7.97 -1.05 6.91
C PHE A 113 8.14 -0.95 5.39
N ALA A 114 8.35 0.27 4.86
CA ALA A 114 8.57 0.53 3.44
C ALA A 114 9.87 -0.11 2.94
N ASP A 115 10.95 -0.01 3.70
CA ASP A 115 12.26 -0.55 3.35
C ASP A 115 12.27 -2.07 3.37
N ALA A 116 11.66 -2.69 4.37
CA ALA A 116 11.51 -4.14 4.41
C ALA A 116 10.65 -4.65 3.22
N ILE A 117 9.56 -3.96 2.87
CA ILE A 117 8.79 -4.27 1.67
C ILE A 117 9.62 -4.12 0.39
N ALA A 118 10.37 -3.02 0.27
CA ALA A 118 11.20 -2.77 -0.91
C ALA A 118 12.25 -3.86 -1.11
N SER A 119 12.91 -4.28 -0.02
CA SER A 119 13.88 -5.39 -0.04
C SER A 119 13.25 -6.70 -0.56
N VAL A 120 12.02 -7.02 -0.13
CA VAL A 120 11.32 -8.22 -0.64
C VAL A 120 11.01 -8.10 -2.13
N VAL A 121 10.49 -6.95 -2.57
CA VAL A 121 10.15 -6.70 -3.97
C VAL A 121 11.38 -6.79 -4.88
N GLU A 122 12.51 -6.25 -4.44
CA GLU A 122 13.78 -6.29 -5.18
C GLU A 122 14.32 -7.72 -5.30
N LYS A 123 14.40 -8.45 -4.19
CA LYS A 123 15.00 -9.80 -4.14
C LYS A 123 14.10 -10.88 -4.73
N LYS A 124 12.79 -10.75 -4.53
CA LYS A 124 11.78 -11.73 -4.97
C LYS A 124 10.57 -11.05 -5.61
N PRO A 125 10.64 -10.68 -6.89
CA PRO A 125 9.52 -10.02 -7.60
C PRO A 125 8.21 -10.84 -7.63
N SER A 126 8.30 -12.16 -7.46
CA SER A 126 7.16 -13.09 -7.37
C SER A 126 6.72 -13.39 -5.92
N ALA A 127 7.15 -12.59 -4.95
CA ALA A 127 6.84 -12.78 -3.53
C ALA A 127 5.33 -12.87 -3.26
N THR A 128 4.96 -13.85 -2.44
CA THR A 128 3.61 -14.01 -1.91
C THR A 128 3.41 -13.16 -0.66
N LEU A 129 2.17 -13.03 -0.17
CA LEU A 129 1.90 -12.37 1.12
C LEU A 129 2.70 -13.01 2.27
N ASP A 130 2.85 -14.33 2.27
CA ASP A 130 3.62 -15.05 3.30
C ASP A 130 5.12 -14.73 3.25
N ASP A 131 5.68 -14.48 2.05
CA ASP A 131 7.07 -14.03 1.93
C ASP A 131 7.26 -12.64 2.57
N PHE A 132 6.30 -11.73 2.39
CA PHE A 132 6.32 -10.42 3.05
C PHE A 132 6.21 -10.55 4.56
N VAL A 133 5.24 -11.34 5.05
CA VAL A 133 5.06 -11.58 6.50
C VAL A 133 6.32 -12.16 7.12
N LYS A 134 6.96 -13.13 6.45
CA LYS A 134 8.21 -13.73 6.91
C LYS A 134 9.34 -12.70 6.97
N ALA A 135 9.50 -11.89 5.92
CA ALA A 135 10.57 -10.90 5.86
C ALA A 135 10.38 -9.74 6.84
N LEU A 136 9.15 -9.25 7.00
CA LEU A 136 8.80 -8.23 7.99
C LEU A 136 9.14 -8.76 9.39
N ASN A 137 8.55 -9.89 9.80
CA ASN A 137 8.83 -10.46 11.13
C ASN A 137 10.32 -10.74 11.36
N PHE A 138 11.06 -11.17 10.32
CA PHE A 138 12.51 -11.31 10.41
C PHE A 138 13.19 -9.96 10.65
N TYR A 139 12.80 -8.91 9.93
CA TYR A 139 13.35 -7.57 10.09
C TYR A 139 13.12 -7.03 11.51
N SER A 140 11.90 -7.10 12.04
CA SER A 140 11.61 -6.64 13.41
C SER A 140 12.44 -7.34 14.49
N GLU A 141 12.82 -8.59 14.28
CA GLU A 141 13.60 -9.37 15.26
C GLU A 141 15.11 -9.21 15.11
N ASN A 142 15.60 -8.92 13.91
CA ASN A 142 17.02 -9.00 13.57
C ASN A 142 17.61 -7.65 13.15
N ASP A 143 16.78 -6.62 12.97
CA ASP A 143 17.14 -5.32 12.37
C ASP A 143 17.97 -5.49 11.09
N ASN A 144 17.57 -6.49 10.29
CA ASN A 144 18.27 -6.87 9.08
C ASN A 144 17.28 -7.45 8.07
N PHE A 145 17.56 -7.27 6.78
CA PHE A 145 16.70 -7.80 5.74
C PHE A 145 16.89 -9.31 5.58
N LEU A 146 15.77 -10.01 5.43
CA LEU A 146 15.78 -11.42 5.07
C LEU A 146 16.50 -11.60 3.71
N ASP A 147 17.33 -12.63 3.65
CA ASP A 147 17.98 -13.10 2.42
C ASP A 147 17.11 -14.19 1.77
N PHE A 148 16.88 -14.09 0.46
CA PHE A 148 15.90 -14.88 -0.28
C PHE A 148 16.52 -15.89 -1.25
#